data_AF-A0A8I0S537-F1
#
_entry.id   AF-A0A8I0S537-F1
#
_cell.length_a   1.000
_cell.length_b   1.000
_cell.length_c   1.000
_cell.angle_alpha   90.00
_cell.angle_beta   90.00
_cell.angle_gamma   90.00
#
_symmetry.space_group_name_H-M   'P 1'
#
loop_
_entity.id
_entity.type
_entity.pdbx_description
1 polymer ?
#
loop_
_entity_poly.entity_id
_entity_poly.type
_entity_poly.pdbx_seq_one_letter_code
_entity_poly.pdbx_strand_id
1 'polypeptide(L)'
;MVLIRRNVVLVLGAALALIGAGVTVLYFFQPWRTCSYEDSAAGCAMLDADAAVMVVAMVATLLGVILFLVDVLRWCRGGVR
;
A
#
# COMPACT_ATOMS: atom_id res chain seq x y z
N MET A 1 22.83 -0.60 -19.27
CA MET A 1 22.04 0.21 -18.30
C MET A 1 20.53 -0.08 -18.30
N VAL A 2 19.95 -0.77 -19.29
CA VAL A 2 18.49 -1.04 -19.35
C VAL A 2 18.02 -2.13 -18.38
N LEU A 3 18.88 -3.12 -18.07
CA LEU A 3 18.54 -4.22 -17.15
C LEU A 3 18.34 -3.74 -15.69
N ILE A 4 19.19 -2.83 -15.21
CA ILE A 4 19.13 -2.30 -13.83
C ILE A 4 17.88 -1.43 -13.61
N ARG A 5 17.51 -0.58 -14.58
CA ARG A 5 16.30 0.28 -14.46
C ARG A 5 15.00 -0.52 -14.44
N ARG A 6 14.93 -1.67 -15.12
CA ARG A 6 13.72 -2.51 -15.17
C ARG A 6 13.35 -3.08 -13.80
N ASN A 7 14.34 -3.50 -13.02
CA ASN A 7 14.09 -4.05 -11.68
C ASN A 7 13.69 -2.97 -10.68
N VAL A 8 14.17 -1.73 -10.85
CA VAL A 8 13.87 -0.63 -9.92
C VAL A 8 12.37 -0.33 -9.89
N VAL A 9 11.69 -0.24 -11.04
CA VAL A 9 10.24 0.08 -11.06
C VAL A 9 9.42 -1.08 -10.48
N LEU A 10 9.79 -2.32 -10.78
CA LEU A 10 9.13 -3.51 -10.21
C LEU A 10 9.28 -3.55 -8.69
N VAL A 11 10.50 -3.34 -8.18
CA VAL A 11 10.77 -3.31 -6.73
C VAL A 11 10.07 -2.14 -6.06
N LEU A 12 10.08 -0.95 -6.67
CA LEU A 12 9.37 0.22 -6.13
C LEU A 12 7.86 0.02 -6.10
N GLY A 13 7.27 -0.54 -7.16
CA GLY A 13 5.83 -0.85 -7.22
C GLY A 13 5.43 -1.85 -6.14
N ALA A 14 6.21 -2.93 -5.99
CA ALA A 14 6.00 -3.92 -4.93
C ALA A 14 6.14 -3.30 -3.53
N ALA A 15 7.19 -2.51 -3.29
CA ALA A 15 7.41 -1.86 -2.00
C ALA A 15 6.28 -0.88 -1.67
N LEU A 16 5.86 -0.05 -2.63
CA LEU A 16 4.76 0.91 -2.44
C LEU A 16 3.44 0.19 -2.14
N ALA A 17 3.15 -0.92 -2.84
CA ALA A 17 1.97 -1.74 -2.59
C ALA A 17 1.99 -2.34 -1.18
N LEU A 18 3.11 -2.94 -0.76
CA LEU A 18 3.22 -3.59 0.55
C LEU A 18 3.18 -2.60 1.71
N ILE A 19 3.92 -1.48 1.60
CA ILE A 19 3.94 -0.44 2.62
C ILE A 19 2.56 0.21 2.72
N GLY A 20 1.95 0.58 1.58
CA GLY A 20 0.61 1.17 1.57
C GLY A 20 -0.44 0.24 2.20
N ALA A 21 -0.40 -1.05 1.86
CA ALA A 21 -1.32 -2.03 2.43
C ALA A 21 -1.10 -2.20 3.94
N GLY A 22 0.16 -2.27 4.38
CA GLY A 22 0.50 -2.33 5.80
C GLY A 22 0.02 -1.11 6.58
N VAL A 23 0.23 0.10 6.05
CA VAL A 23 -0.26 1.35 6.67
C VAL A 23 -1.79 1.37 6.70
N THR A 24 -2.46 0.94 5.62
CA THR A 24 -3.92 0.84 5.58
C THR A 24 -4.44 -0.07 6.70
N VAL A 25 -3.84 -1.25 6.87
CA VAL A 25 -4.23 -2.19 7.93
C VAL A 25 -3.97 -1.61 9.32
N LEU A 26 -2.81 -0.98 9.53
CA LEU A 26 -2.47 -0.34 10.80
C LEU A 26 -3.46 0.77 11.16
N TYR A 27 -3.84 1.61 10.20
CA TYR A 27 -4.81 2.69 10.41
C TYR A 27 -6.26 2.20 10.46
N PHE A 28 -6.58 1.04 9.91
CA PHE A 28 -7.89 0.44 10.06
C PHE A 28 -8.11 -0.07 11.49
N PHE A 29 -7.10 -0.73 12.08
CA PHE A 29 -7.18 -1.26 13.45
C PHE A 29 -6.82 -0.24 14.54
N GLN A 30 -6.02 0.76 14.19
CA GLN A 30 -5.59 1.85 15.08
C GLN A 30 -5.10 1.38 16.46
N PRO A 31 -4.14 0.43 16.55
CA PRO A 31 -3.78 -0.22 17.83
C PRO A 31 -3.27 0.73 18.93
N TRP A 32 -2.93 1.98 18.59
CA TRP A 32 -2.54 3.04 19.52
C TRP A 32 -3.72 3.83 20.11
N ARG A 33 -4.94 3.63 19.63
CA ARG A 33 -6.14 4.35 20.09
C ARG A 33 -6.74 3.67 21.31
N THR A 34 -7.25 4.50 22.22
CA THR A 34 -8.02 4.08 23.39
C THR A 34 -9.23 4.98 23.53
N CYS A 35 -10.39 4.43 23.87
CA CYS A 35 -11.62 5.18 24.11
C CYS A 35 -12.34 4.65 25.35
N SER A 36 -13.13 5.50 26.02
CA SER A 36 -13.73 5.18 27.33
C SER A 36 -14.93 4.23 27.27
N TYR A 37 -15.38 3.88 26.07
CA TYR A 37 -16.63 3.15 25.84
C TYR A 37 -16.42 1.80 25.14
N GLU A 38 -15.19 1.45 24.79
CA GLU A 38 -14.82 0.21 24.11
C GLU A 38 -13.48 -0.28 24.64
N ASP A 39 -13.38 -1.59 24.90
CA ASP A 39 -12.16 -2.24 25.38
C ASP A 39 -11.17 -2.53 24.23
N SER A 40 -11.63 -2.44 22.98
CA SER A 40 -10.84 -2.69 21.79
C SER A 40 -10.56 -1.39 21.03
N ALA A 41 -9.29 -1.16 20.69
CA ALA A 41 -8.86 -0.01 19.89
C ALA A 41 -9.60 0.09 18.53
N ALA A 42 -9.88 -1.06 17.91
CA ALA A 42 -10.57 -1.14 16.63
C ALA A 42 -12.07 -0.78 16.71
N GLY A 43 -12.65 -0.76 17.92
CA GLY A 43 -14.02 -0.32 18.15
C GLY A 43 -14.14 1.20 18.31
N CYS A 44 -13.02 1.91 18.48
CA CYS A 44 -13.03 3.36 18.62
C CYS A 44 -13.39 4.04 17.29
N ALA A 45 -14.10 5.17 17.36
CA ALA A 45 -14.39 5.97 16.19
C ALA A 45 -13.09 6.54 15.60
N MET A 46 -12.91 6.34 14.30
CA MET A 46 -11.77 6.84 13.53
C MET A 46 -11.81 8.37 13.47
N LEU A 47 -10.68 9.01 13.78
CA LEU A 47 -10.51 10.45 13.62
C LEU A 47 -10.37 10.81 12.14
N ASP A 48 -10.83 12.01 11.75
CA ASP A 48 -10.75 12.48 10.36
C ASP A 48 -9.32 12.50 9.80
N ALA A 49 -8.35 12.88 10.64
CA ALA A 49 -6.94 12.88 10.27
C ALA A 49 -6.41 11.46 9.99
N ASP A 50 -6.81 10.48 10.82
CA ASP A 50 -6.42 9.09 10.63
C ASP A 50 -7.07 8.51 9.37
N ALA A 51 -8.33 8.87 9.10
CA ALA A 51 -9.04 8.50 7.88
C ALA A 51 -8.32 9.03 6.63
N ALA A 52 -7.85 10.28 6.67
CA ALA A 52 -7.08 10.87 5.57
C ALA A 52 -5.79 10.08 5.30
N VAL A 53 -5.04 9.71 6.33
CA VAL A 53 -3.80 8.91 6.18
C VAL A 53 -4.12 7.53 5.59
N MET A 54 -5.17 6.87 6.07
CA MET A 54 -5.62 5.59 5.53
C MET A 54 -5.99 5.70 4.04
N VAL A 55 -6.74 6.72 3.64
CA VAL A 55 -7.13 6.93 2.23
C VAL A 55 -5.90 7.14 1.35
N VAL A 56 -4.94 7.96 1.79
CA VAL A 56 -3.68 8.15 1.05
C VAL A 56 -2.90 6.83 0.92
N ALA A 57 -2.86 6.04 1.98
CA ALA A 57 -2.21 4.72 1.97
C ALA A 57 -2.90 3.74 1.01
N MET A 58 -4.25 3.74 0.96
CA MET A 58 -5.02 2.94 0.01
C MET A 58 -4.71 3.35 -1.44
N VAL A 59 -4.68 4.66 -1.73
CA VAL A 59 -4.33 5.17 -3.07
C VAL A 59 -2.90 4.77 -3.44
N ALA A 60 -1.94 4.92 -2.52
CA ALA A 60 -0.56 4.50 -2.74
C ALA A 60 -0.46 2.99 -3.01
N THR A 61 -1.26 2.18 -2.31
CA THR A 61 -1.35 0.73 -2.53
C THR A 61 -1.79 0.42 -3.95
N LEU A 62 -2.89 1.04 -4.40
CA LEU A 62 -3.42 0.86 -5.75
C LEU A 62 -2.41 1.27 -6.82
N LEU A 63 -1.75 2.41 -6.64
CA LEU A 63 -0.69 2.86 -7.54
C LEU A 63 0.49 1.88 -7.58
N GLY A 64 0.92 1.37 -6.43
CA GLY A 64 1.97 0.36 -6.33
C GLY A 64 1.63 -0.93 -7.07
N VAL A 65 0.40 -1.42 -6.89
CA VAL A 65 -0.12 -2.60 -7.59
C VAL A 65 -0.17 -2.37 -9.10
N ILE A 66 -0.66 -1.22 -9.55
CA ILE A 66 -0.71 -0.88 -10.98
C ILE A 66 0.69 -0.86 -11.58
N LEU A 67 1.66 -0.21 -10.92
CA LEU A 67 3.05 -0.18 -11.39
C LEU A 67 3.64 -1.59 -11.46
N PHE A 68 3.48 -2.38 -10.40
CA PHE A 68 3.95 -3.75 -10.36
C PHE A 68 3.37 -4.60 -11.50
N LEU A 69 2.05 -4.55 -11.70
CA LEU A 69 1.37 -5.32 -12.75
C LEU A 69 1.78 -4.88 -14.15
N VAL A 70 1.94 -3.57 -14.39
CA VAL A 70 2.39 -3.05 -15.68
C VAL A 70 3.79 -3.53 -16.00
N ASP A 71 4.71 -3.52 -15.04
CA ASP A 71 6.08 -3.98 -15.25
C ASP A 71 6.17 -5.50 -15.40
N VAL A 72 5.39 -6.27 -14.63
CA VAL A 72 5.25 -7.73 -14.82
C VAL A 72 4.70 -8.04 -16.22
N LEU A 73 3.65 -7.35 -16.66
CA LEU A 73 3.06 -7.56 -17.98
C LEU A 73 4.05 -7.21 -19.10
N ARG A 74 4.82 -6.13 -18.96
CA ARG A 74 5.90 -5.75 -19.90
C ARG A 74 7.00 -6.80 -19.94
N TRP A 75 7.35 -7.40 -18.80
CA TRP A 75 8.33 -8.48 -18.75
C TRP A 75 7.81 -9.73 -19.46
N CYS A 76 6.59 -10.17 -19.19
CA CYS A 76 5.96 -11.32 -19.86
C CYS A 76 5.87 -11.10 -21.38
N ARG A 77 5.48 -9.90 -21.84
CA ARG A 77 5.41 -9.58 -23.28
C ARG A 77 6.79 -9.48 -23.94
N GLY A 78 7.83 -9.17 -23.18
CA GLY A 78 9.20 -9.06 -23.66
C GLY A 78 9.95 -10.39 -23.76
N GLY A 79 9.57 -11.41 -22.98
CA GLY A 79 10.18 -12.75 -23.00
C GLY A 79 9.55 -13.73 -24.01
N VAL A 80 8.48 -13.32 -24.71
CA VAL A 80 7.82 -14.10 -25.77
C VAL A 80 8.40 -13.80 -27.17
N ARG A 81 9.32 -12.83 -27.28
CA ARG A 81 10.12 -12.56 -28.48
C ARG A 81 11.56 -13.02 -28.25
#